data_AF-A0A9P4IRG9-F1
#
_entry.id   AF-A0A9P4IRG9-F1
#
_cell.length_a   1.000
_cell.length_b   1.000
_cell.length_c   1.000
_cell.angle_alpha   90.00
_cell.angle_beta   90.00
_cell.angle_gamma   90.00
#
_symmetry.space_group_name_H-M   'P 1'
#
loop_
_entity.id
_entity.type
_entity.pdbx_description
1 polymer ?
#
loop_
_entity_poly.entity_id
_entity_poly.type
_entity_poly.pdbx_seq_one_letter_code
_entity_poly.pdbx_strand_id
1 'polypeptide(L)'
;MGGDLNLKKSWHPVLMSNQRRVWEEEKKALDERKRIDQLRKEREEERTIQELQDIAAKDGSKPRQIRVDWMYNGPAAGQTGTTEEMEGYLLGKRRVDQLLR
;
A
#
# COMPACT_ATOMS: atom_id res chain seq x y z
N MET A 1 -15.62 56.03 0.25
CA MET A 1 -16.37 54.78 0.01
C MET A 1 -15.93 53.75 1.04
N GLY A 2 -16.84 53.30 1.93
CA GLY A 2 -16.53 52.28 2.93
C GLY A 2 -16.67 50.89 2.32
N GLY A 3 -15.64 50.05 2.46
CA GLY A 3 -15.68 48.65 1.99
C GLY A 3 -16.65 47.78 2.78
N ASP A 4 -16.95 46.60 2.23
CA ASP A 4 -17.88 45.63 2.84
C ASP A 4 -17.44 45.23 4.26
N LEU A 5 -18.30 45.50 5.24
CA LEU A 5 -18.09 45.20 6.66
C LEU A 5 -17.95 43.70 6.91
N ASN A 6 -18.56 42.87 6.05
CA ASN A 6 -18.55 41.42 6.20
C ASN A 6 -17.14 40.82 6.03
N LEU A 7 -16.25 41.49 5.29
CA LEU A 7 -14.85 41.06 5.14
C LEU A 7 -14.06 41.13 6.45
N LYS A 8 -14.59 41.78 7.50
CA LYS A 8 -13.99 41.79 8.85
C LYS A 8 -14.53 40.67 9.75
N LYS A 9 -15.49 39.87 9.27
CA LYS A 9 -16.14 38.83 10.06
C LYS A 9 -15.51 37.48 9.75
N SER A 10 -14.90 36.85 10.75
CA SER A 10 -14.14 35.60 10.60
C SER A 10 -14.91 34.44 9.95
N TRP A 11 -16.25 34.45 10.01
CA TRP A 11 -17.11 33.43 9.41
C TRP A 11 -17.41 33.67 7.92
N HIS A 12 -17.11 34.84 7.37
CA HIS A 12 -17.55 35.19 6.01
C HIS A 12 -16.84 34.33 4.94
N PRO A 13 -17.56 33.67 4.03
CA PRO A 13 -16.97 32.66 3.14
C PRO A 13 -16.01 33.25 2.10
N VAL A 14 -16.17 34.54 1.77
CA VAL A 14 -15.32 35.22 0.77
C VAL A 14 -13.94 35.57 1.31
N LEU A 15 -13.70 35.47 2.63
CA LEU A 15 -12.35 35.65 3.18
C LEU A 15 -11.40 34.61 2.59
N MET A 16 -10.23 35.07 2.11
CA MET A 16 -9.20 34.20 1.55
C MET A 16 -8.79 33.06 2.48
N SER A 17 -8.78 33.29 3.80
CA SER A 17 -8.51 32.26 4.80
C SER A 17 -9.55 31.15 4.79
N ASN A 18 -10.83 31.50 4.63
CA ASN A 18 -11.93 30.55 4.63
C ASN A 18 -12.01 29.80 3.30
N GLN A 19 -11.81 30.49 2.18
CA GLN A 19 -11.68 29.86 0.87
C GLN A 19 -10.52 28.85 0.85
N ARG A 20 -9.37 29.22 1.43
CA ARG A 20 -8.24 28.30 1.57
C ARG A 20 -8.59 27.08 2.40
N ARG A 21 -9.26 27.25 3.55
CA ARG A 21 -9.68 26.13 4.40
C ARG A 21 -10.64 25.20 3.65
N VAL A 22 -11.62 25.75 2.92
CA VAL A 22 -12.54 24.96 2.09
C VAL A 22 -11.77 24.19 1.03
N TRP A 23 -10.86 24.85 0.31
CA TRP A 23 -10.04 24.21 -0.72
C TRP A 23 -9.15 23.10 -0.17
N GLU A 24 -8.55 23.29 1.00
CA GLU A 24 -7.72 22.26 1.64
C GLU A 24 -8.54 21.02 2.00
N GLU A 25 -9.76 21.20 2.53
CA GLU A 25 -10.66 20.09 2.85
C GLU A 25 -11.22 19.41 1.59
N GLU A 26 -11.59 20.16 0.55
CA GLU A 26 -12.00 19.62 -0.74
C GLU A 26 -10.89 18.79 -1.38
N LYS A 27 -9.64 19.28 -1.31
CA LYS A 27 -8.47 18.56 -1.82
C LYS A 27 -8.26 17.25 -1.06
N LYS A 28 -8.31 17.26 0.27
CA LYS A 28 -8.21 16.03 1.08
C LYS A 28 -9.31 15.03 0.72
N ALA A 29 -10.56 15.48 0.60
CA ALA A 29 -11.68 14.62 0.23
C ALA A 29 -11.51 14.01 -1.18
N LEU A 30 -10.95 14.76 -2.13
CA LEU A 30 -10.63 14.24 -3.46
C LEU A 30 -9.52 13.18 -3.42
N ASP A 31 -8.48 13.39 -2.61
CA ASP A 31 -7.39 12.43 -2.48
C ASP A 31 -7.84 11.14 -1.78
N GLU A 32 -8.69 11.24 -0.75
CA GLU A 32 -9.33 10.09 -0.10
C GLU A 32 -10.21 9.31 -1.09
N ARG A 33 -11.04 10.02 -1.88
CA ARG A 33 -11.89 9.39 -2.89
C ARG A 33 -11.07 8.64 -3.93
N LYS A 34 -9.99 9.23 -4.44
CA LYS A 34 -9.08 8.57 -5.39
C LYS A 34 -8.47 7.31 -4.81
N ARG A 35 -8.04 7.34 -3.54
CA ARG A 35 -7.48 6.17 -2.86
C ARG A 35 -8.52 5.05 -2.70
N ILE A 36 -9.75 5.41 -2.36
CA ILE A 36 -10.86 4.44 -2.26
C ILE A 36 -11.17 3.84 -3.63
N ASP A 37 -11.22 4.65 -4.67
CA ASP A 37 -11.51 4.19 -6.03
C ASP A 37 -10.41 3.25 -6.55
N GLN A 38 -9.14 3.52 -6.22
CA GLN A 38 -8.04 2.60 -6.50
C GLN A 38 -8.23 1.24 -5.80
N LEU A 39 -8.52 1.25 -4.49
CA LEU A 39 -8.75 0.00 -3.74
C LEU A 39 -9.97 -0.78 -4.25
N ARG A 40 -11.02 -0.09 -4.69
CA ARG A 40 -12.19 -0.72 -5.31
C ARG A 40 -11.82 -1.42 -6.61
N LYS A 41 -11.03 -0.75 -7.46
CA LYS A 41 -10.54 -1.32 -8.71
C LYS A 41 -9.67 -2.55 -8.47
N GLU A 42 -8.72 -2.47 -7.54
CA GLU A 42 -7.88 -3.63 -7.17
C GLU A 42 -8.74 -4.82 -6.71
N ARG A 43 -9.77 -4.58 -5.89
CA ARG A 43 -10.69 -5.65 -5.46
C ARG A 43 -11.54 -6.22 -6.60
N GLU A 44 -11.99 -5.39 -7.54
CA GLU A 44 -12.72 -5.85 -8.73
C GLU A 44 -11.82 -6.69 -9.65
N GLU A 45 -10.56 -6.30 -9.81
CA GLU A 45 -9.56 -7.07 -10.55
C GLU A 45 -9.30 -8.43 -9.87
N GLU A 46 -9.12 -8.46 -8.55
CA GLU A 46 -8.98 -9.70 -7.78
C GLU A 46 -10.20 -10.62 -7.96
N ARG A 47 -11.42 -10.06 -7.88
CA ARG A 47 -12.65 -10.82 -8.11
C ARG A 47 -12.74 -11.37 -9.53
N THR A 48 -12.40 -10.56 -10.53
CA THR A 48 -12.41 -10.98 -11.94
C THR A 48 -11.42 -12.13 -12.16
N ILE A 49 -10.23 -12.04 -11.59
CA ILE A 49 -9.22 -13.10 -11.66
C ILE A 49 -9.73 -14.38 -10.99
N GLN A 50 -10.38 -14.27 -9.83
CA GLN A 50 -10.96 -15.42 -9.15
C GLN A 50 -12.07 -16.07 -10.00
N GLU A 51 -12.97 -15.28 -10.56
CA GLU A 51 -14.06 -15.77 -11.41
C GLU A 51 -13.52 -16.48 -12.66
N LEU A 52 -12.47 -15.94 -13.29
CA LEU A 52 -11.78 -16.60 -14.42
C LEU A 52 -11.13 -17.93 -14.01
N GLN A 53 -10.54 -18.01 -12.82
CA GLN A 53 -9.97 -19.25 -12.30
C GLN A 53 -11.05 -20.30 -12.03
N ASP A 54 -12.20 -19.89 -11.48
CA ASP A 54 -13.31 -20.78 -11.22
C ASP A 54 -13.92 -21.32 -12.53
N ILE A 55 -14.01 -20.50 -13.58
CA ILE A 55 -14.43 -20.93 -14.91
C ILE A 55 -13.42 -21.94 -15.49
N ALA A 56 -12.13 -21.63 -15.45
CA ALA A 56 -11.09 -22.53 -15.95
C ALA A 56 -11.08 -23.88 -15.22
N ALA A 57 -11.35 -23.89 -13.91
CA ALA A 57 -11.48 -25.11 -13.13
C ALA A 57 -12.72 -25.95 -13.52
N LYS A 58 -13.85 -25.30 -13.83
CA LYS A 58 -15.06 -25.98 -14.33
C LYS A 58 -14.85 -26.63 -15.68
N ASP A 59 -14.07 -26.01 -16.56
CA ASP A 59 -13.72 -26.56 -17.89
C ASP A 59 -12.68 -27.70 -17.83
N GLY A 60 -12.32 -28.16 -16.63
CA GLY A 60 -11.46 -29.34 -16.41
C GLY A 60 -9.98 -29.02 -16.31
N SER A 61 -9.60 -27.73 -16.27
CA SER A 61 -8.22 -27.32 -15.99
C SER A 61 -7.90 -27.53 -14.51
N LYS A 62 -6.65 -27.90 -14.18
CA LYS A 62 -6.26 -28.16 -12.79
C LYS A 62 -6.44 -26.89 -11.94
N PRO A 63 -7.08 -26.97 -10.76
CA PRO A 63 -7.27 -25.79 -9.91
C PRO A 63 -5.91 -25.22 -9.49
N ARG A 64 -5.77 -23.89 -9.58
CA ARG A 64 -4.56 -23.19 -9.16
C ARG A 64 -4.39 -23.35 -7.64
N GLN A 65 -3.23 -23.81 -7.19
CA GLN A 65 -2.91 -23.83 -5.76
C GLN A 65 -2.74 -22.40 -5.26
N ILE A 66 -3.61 -21.95 -4.34
CA ILE A 66 -3.49 -20.65 -3.69
C ILE A 66 -2.41 -20.76 -2.61
N ARG A 67 -1.17 -20.41 -2.94
CA ARG A 67 -0.04 -20.37 -2.01
C ARG A 67 0.51 -18.95 -1.93
N VAL A 68 1.01 -18.61 -0.74
CA VAL A 68 1.67 -17.33 -0.49
C VAL A 68 3.12 -17.44 -0.94
N ASP A 69 3.33 -17.58 -2.24
CA ASP A 69 4.65 -17.89 -2.81
C ASP A 69 5.70 -16.80 -2.47
N TRP A 70 5.30 -15.53 -2.31
CA TRP A 70 6.20 -14.45 -1.88
C TRP A 70 6.76 -14.64 -0.46
N MET A 71 6.01 -15.32 0.41
CA MET A 71 6.42 -15.61 1.80
C MET A 71 7.36 -16.82 1.85
N TYR A 72 7.19 -17.77 0.93
CA TYR A 72 7.94 -19.02 0.88
C TYR A 72 9.01 -19.08 -0.22
N ASN A 73 9.25 -18.00 -0.97
CA ASN A 73 10.33 -17.87 -1.95
C ASN A 73 11.36 -16.79 -1.55
N GLY A 74 11.40 -16.40 -0.27
CA GLY A 74 12.44 -15.51 0.24
C GLY A 74 13.84 -16.13 0.07
N PRO A 75 14.94 -15.36 0.17
CA PRO A 75 16.30 -15.85 -0.05
C PRO A 75 16.72 -17.04 0.85
N ALA A 76 15.97 -17.35 1.91
CA ALA A 76 16.14 -18.55 2.74
C ALA A 76 15.40 -19.79 2.20
N ALA A 77 14.41 -19.62 1.33
CA ALA A 77 13.66 -20.70 0.72
C ALA A 77 14.44 -21.29 -0.45
N GLY A 78 15.22 -22.31 -0.13
CA GLY A 78 16.08 -23.01 -1.09
C GLY A 78 17.58 -22.83 -0.83
N GLN A 79 17.99 -22.00 0.15
CA GLN A 79 19.37 -22.04 0.63
C GLN A 79 19.56 -23.23 1.57
N THR A 80 20.03 -24.34 1.02
CA THR A 80 20.78 -25.37 1.75
C THR A 80 22.12 -24.80 2.22
N GLY A 81 22.12 -23.84 3.13
CA GLY A 81 23.35 -23.25 3.64
C GLY A 81 23.22 -21.80 4.06
N THR A 82 22.51 -21.55 5.16
CA THR A 82 23.02 -20.57 6.12
C THR A 82 24.38 -21.10 6.57
N THR A 83 25.47 -20.59 5.99
CA THR A 83 26.82 -21.00 6.41
C THR A 83 26.94 -20.82 7.92
N GLU A 84 27.61 -21.75 8.60
CA GLU A 84 27.78 -21.76 10.06
C GLU A 84 28.28 -20.42 10.62
N GLU A 85 29.01 -19.65 9.78
CA GLU A 85 29.48 -18.30 10.05
C GLU A 85 28.35 -17.25 10.10
N MET A 86 27.36 -17.34 9.21
CA MET A 86 26.19 -16.46 9.19
C MET A 86 25.22 -16.76 10.32
N GLU A 87 25.05 -18.05 10.68
CA GLU A 87 24.27 -18.46 11.85
C GLU A 87 24.95 -18.03 13.16
N GLY A 88 26.28 -18.19 13.24
CA GLY A 88 27.08 -17.72 14.36
C GLY A 88 27.00 -16.19 14.53
N TYR A 89 26.88 -15.45 13.43
CA TYR A 89 26.70 -14.01 13.47
C TYR A 89 25.29 -13.61 13.94
N LEU A 90 24.23 -14.22 13.39
CA LEU A 90 22.85 -13.95 13.82
C LEU A 90 22.59 -14.33 15.29
N LEU A 91 23.29 -15.35 15.80
CA LEU A 91 23.23 -15.79 17.20
C LEU A 91 24.22 -15.04 18.11
N GLY A 92 24.93 -14.03 17.59
CA GLY A 92 25.85 -13.19 18.37
C GLY A 92 27.11 -13.91 18.86
N LYS A 93 27.40 -15.12 18.34
CA LYS A 93 28.58 -15.92 18.71
C LYS A 93 29.86 -15.50 17.98
N ARG A 94 29.77 -14.77 16.85
CA ARG A 94 30.91 -14.28 16.07
C ARG A 94 30.67 -12.84 15.55
N ARG A 95 31.74 -12.05 15.42
CA ARG A 95 31.69 -10.64 14.95
C ARG A 95 31.78 -10.56 13.43
N VAL A 96 31.10 -9.56 12.82
CA VAL A 96 30.99 -9.33 11.36
C VAL A 96 32.31 -9.02 10.67
N ASP A 97 33.31 -8.56 11.43
CA ASP A 97 34.54 -8.02 10.86
C ASP A 97 35.30 -9.02 9.98
N GLN A 98 35.05 -10.33 10.10
CA GLN A 98 35.64 -11.36 9.25
C GLN A 98 34.89 -11.60 7.92
N LEU A 99 33.62 -11.19 7.81
CA LEU A 99 32.78 -11.37 6.63
C LEU A 99 32.84 -10.19 5.64
N LEU A 100 33.39 -9.04 6.05
CA LEU A 100 33.48 -7.81 5.25
C LEU A 100 34.91 -7.57 4.71
N ARG A 101 35.48 -8.54 3.99
CA ARG A 101 36.74 -8.36 3.24
C ARG A 101 36.51 -8.13 1.75
#